data_AF-A0A1M7MX83-F1
#
_entry.id   AF-A0A1M7MX83-F1
#
_cell.length_a   1.000
_cell.length_b   1.000
_cell.length_c   1.000
_cell.angle_alpha   90.00
_cell.angle_beta   90.00
_cell.angle_gamma   90.00
#
_symmetry.space_group_name_H-M   'P 1'
#
loop_
_entity.id
_entity.type
_entity.pdbx_description
1 polymer ?
#
loop_
_entity_poly.entity_id
_entity_poly.type
_entity_poly.pdbx_seq_one_letter_code
_entity_poly.pdbx_strand_id
1 'polypeptide(L)'
;MYEVRTERGITYYTCKKCGRERGLHRKIAKYLAEGYLCENCKEKEKYLERKRKEASPKINVDEKQSELYGDLYEQTLKEARFERAVSRIEKQVKSIDKYKKSINTVHKLLHRPQWFSSTEEIMMAIQLLKDGYKIIHQQKIGTYRIDFVIPDKKVILEVDGSIYHTNKEAEAKRDFFIRKKLGFNWKILHVSTDQINNKLTSIKQVIEESSKLFA
;
A
#
# COMPACT_ATOMS: atom_id res chain seq x y z
N MET A 1 -10.74 10.18 -33.69
CA MET A 1 -9.26 10.14 -33.65
C MET A 1 -8.83 11.02 -32.48
N TYR A 2 -7.86 10.63 -31.67
CA TYR A 2 -7.43 11.41 -30.51
C TYR A 2 -6.57 12.59 -30.98
N GLU A 3 -6.91 13.79 -30.50
CA GLU A 3 -6.15 15.00 -30.81
C GLU A 3 -4.78 14.96 -30.14
N VAL A 4 -3.77 15.43 -30.87
CA VAL A 4 -2.38 15.50 -30.41
C VAL A 4 -1.78 16.83 -30.79
N ARG A 5 -0.93 17.37 -29.91
CA ARG A 5 -0.17 18.59 -30.17
C ARG A 5 1.15 18.22 -30.84
N THR A 6 1.60 19.00 -31.83
CA THR A 6 2.93 18.81 -32.43
C THR A 6 3.70 20.12 -32.36
N GLU A 7 4.89 20.09 -31.77
CA GLU A 7 5.78 21.25 -31.64
C GLU A 7 7.21 20.82 -31.92
N ARG A 8 7.93 21.57 -32.78
CA ARG A 8 9.35 21.36 -33.08
C ARG A 8 9.72 19.92 -33.45
N GLY A 9 8.85 19.24 -34.22
CA GLY A 9 9.05 17.85 -34.63
C GLY A 9 8.76 16.80 -33.55
N ILE A 10 8.22 17.19 -32.41
CA ILE A 10 7.78 16.30 -31.33
C ILE A 10 6.25 16.26 -31.31
N THR A 11 5.68 15.06 -31.36
CA THR A 11 4.24 14.83 -31.17
C THR A 11 3.97 14.50 -29.70
N TYR A 12 3.12 15.28 -29.06
CA TYR A 12 2.71 15.13 -27.67
C TYR A 12 1.38 14.40 -27.58
N TYR A 13 1.37 13.30 -26.83
CA TYR A 13 0.17 12.50 -26.57
C TYR A 13 -0.27 12.69 -25.12
N THR A 14 -1.52 13.08 -24.93
CA THR A 14 -2.13 13.21 -23.62
C THR A 14 -2.72 11.88 -23.17
N CYS A 15 -2.34 11.42 -21.98
CA CYS A 15 -2.85 10.19 -21.42
C CYS A 15 -4.36 10.33 -21.17
N LYS A 16 -5.17 9.48 -21.81
CA LYS A 16 -6.63 9.52 -21.73
C LYS A 16 -7.22 9.28 -20.33
N LYS A 17 -6.39 8.89 -19.35
CA LYS A 17 -6.82 8.57 -17.97
C LYS A 17 -6.33 9.56 -16.92
N CYS A 18 -5.10 10.07 -17.05
CA CYS A 18 -4.49 10.93 -16.04
C CYS A 18 -3.99 12.28 -16.58
N GLY A 19 -4.18 12.57 -17.87
CA GLY A 19 -3.79 13.84 -18.47
C GLY A 19 -2.28 14.05 -18.67
N ARG A 20 -1.41 13.12 -18.26
CA ARG A 20 0.04 13.26 -18.47
C ARG A 20 0.39 13.24 -19.97
N GLU A 21 1.24 14.16 -20.39
CA GLU A 21 1.76 14.20 -21.75
C GLU A 21 3.00 13.31 -21.94
N ARG A 22 3.17 12.73 -23.12
CA ARG A 22 4.41 12.10 -23.59
C ARG A 22 4.76 12.63 -24.97
N GLY A 23 5.90 13.29 -25.08
CA GLY A 23 6.47 13.72 -26.37
C GLY A 23 7.21 12.58 -27.05
N LEU A 24 6.98 12.40 -28.36
CA LEU A 24 7.69 11.44 -29.20
C LEU A 24 8.03 12.08 -30.56
N HIS A 25 9.24 11.81 -31.06
CA HIS A 25 9.68 12.29 -32.38
C HIS A 25 8.96 11.60 -33.55
N ARG A 26 8.20 10.52 -33.28
CA ARG A 26 7.43 9.81 -34.29
C ARG A 26 5.95 9.81 -33.96
N LYS A 27 5.12 9.88 -35.01
CA LYS A 27 3.69 9.64 -34.89
C LYS A 27 3.43 8.13 -34.72
N ILE A 28 2.61 7.78 -33.74
CA ILE A 28 2.21 6.39 -33.46
C ILE A 28 0.74 6.26 -33.82
N ALA A 29 0.45 5.63 -34.96
CA ALA A 29 -0.91 5.44 -35.47
C ALA A 29 -1.86 4.84 -34.42
N LYS A 30 -1.37 3.86 -33.64
CA LYS A 30 -2.12 3.26 -32.54
C LYS A 30 -2.61 4.29 -31.52
N TYR A 31 -1.80 5.27 -31.15
CA TYR A 31 -2.18 6.27 -30.15
C TYR A 31 -3.21 7.26 -30.69
N LEU A 32 -3.17 7.54 -32.00
CA LEU A 32 -4.15 8.37 -32.69
C LEU A 32 -5.50 7.66 -32.82
N ALA A 33 -5.49 6.34 -33.04
CA ALA A 33 -6.69 5.53 -33.15
C ALA A 33 -7.34 5.22 -31.78
N GLU A 34 -6.56 4.71 -30.82
CA GLU A 34 -7.06 4.14 -29.57
C GLU A 34 -6.88 5.04 -28.33
N GLY A 35 -6.12 6.13 -28.49
CA GLY A 35 -5.74 7.04 -27.42
C GLY A 35 -4.53 6.54 -26.63
N TYR A 36 -3.69 7.47 -26.22
CA TYR A 36 -2.50 7.16 -25.44
C TYR A 36 -2.87 6.84 -23.98
N LEU A 37 -2.27 5.78 -23.45
CA LEU A 37 -2.30 5.43 -22.03
C LEU A 37 -0.86 5.35 -21.52
N CYS A 38 -0.54 6.13 -20.48
CA CYS A 38 0.79 6.12 -19.88
C CYS A 38 1.08 4.79 -19.18
N GLU A 39 2.37 4.49 -18.98
CA GLU A 39 2.83 3.23 -18.39
C GLU A 39 2.19 2.98 -17.02
N ASN A 40 2.18 3.98 -16.13
CA ASN A 40 1.53 3.85 -14.82
C ASN A 40 0.02 3.55 -14.92
N CYS A 41 -0.69 4.16 -15.87
CA CYS A 41 -2.12 3.91 -16.05
C CYS A 41 -2.38 2.53 -16.66
N LYS A 42 -1.49 2.04 -17.54
CA LYS A 42 -1.52 0.67 -18.08
C LYS A 42 -1.30 -0.36 -16.97
N GLU A 43 -0.34 -0.13 -16.09
CA GLU A 43 -0.08 -1.02 -14.95
C GLU A 43 -1.24 -1.02 -13.96
N LYS A 44 -1.81 0.15 -13.67
CA LYS A 44 -3.00 0.26 -12.82
C LYS A 44 -4.20 -0.50 -13.40
N GLU A 45 -4.44 -0.43 -14.70
CA GLU A 45 -5.47 -1.25 -15.37
C GLU A 45 -5.20 -2.75 -15.22
N LYS A 46 -3.96 -3.20 -15.49
CA LYS A 46 -3.58 -4.61 -15.33
C LYS A 46 -3.75 -5.08 -13.88
N TYR A 47 -3.45 -4.24 -12.90
CA TYR A 47 -3.67 -4.53 -11.48
C TYR A 47 -5.15 -4.68 -11.15
N LEU A 48 -5.99 -3.73 -11.60
CA LEU A 48 -7.44 -3.79 -11.40
C LEU A 48 -8.07 -4.99 -12.11
N GLU A 49 -7.58 -5.37 -13.29
CA GLU A 49 -8.05 -6.54 -14.02
C GLU A 49 -7.69 -7.84 -13.30
N ARG A 50 -6.46 -7.95 -12.74
CA ARG A 50 -6.08 -9.07 -11.86
C ARG A 50 -6.99 -9.14 -10.64
N LYS A 51 -7.28 -8.00 -10.00
CA LYS A 51 -8.21 -7.92 -8.87
C LYS A 51 -9.62 -8.37 -9.24
N ARG A 52 -10.13 -8.00 -10.42
CA ARG A 52 -11.43 -8.45 -10.92
C ARG A 52 -11.47 -9.95 -11.19
N LYS A 53 -10.38 -10.52 -11.71
CA LYS A 53 -10.23 -11.97 -11.95
C LYS A 53 -10.10 -12.75 -10.65
N GLU A 54 -9.33 -12.23 -9.70
CA GLU A 54 -9.25 -12.73 -8.31
C GLU A 54 -10.61 -12.67 -7.61
N ALA A 55 -11.46 -11.70 -7.95
CA ALA A 55 -12.78 -11.50 -7.37
C ALA A 55 -13.93 -12.23 -8.09
N SER A 56 -13.68 -13.01 -9.15
CA SER A 56 -14.74 -13.66 -9.93
C SER A 56 -14.68 -15.20 -9.84
N PRO A 57 -15.40 -15.83 -8.90
CA PRO A 57 -15.81 -17.22 -9.07
C PRO A 57 -17.07 -17.26 -9.95
N LYS A 58 -16.96 -17.82 -11.16
CA LYS A 58 -18.13 -18.29 -11.91
C LYS A 58 -18.52 -19.67 -11.37
N ILE A 59 -19.30 -19.68 -10.29
CA ILE A 59 -19.98 -20.88 -9.79
C ILE A 59 -21.40 -20.45 -9.44
N ASN A 60 -22.41 -21.18 -9.93
CA ASN A 60 -23.79 -21.07 -9.43
C ASN A 60 -23.79 -21.66 -8.02
N VAL A 61 -23.59 -20.82 -7.01
CA VAL A 61 -23.70 -21.18 -5.59
C VAL A 61 -24.78 -20.31 -4.97
N ASP A 62 -25.65 -20.95 -4.19
CA ASP A 62 -26.63 -20.30 -3.32
C ASP A 62 -25.96 -19.18 -2.50
N GLU A 63 -26.62 -18.06 -2.24
CA GLU A 63 -26.01 -16.83 -1.66
C GLU A 63 -25.24 -17.12 -0.36
N LYS A 64 -25.77 -18.04 0.45
CA LYS A 64 -25.18 -18.48 1.72
C LYS A 64 -23.92 -19.35 1.56
N GLN A 65 -23.84 -20.13 0.47
CA GLN A 65 -22.63 -20.87 0.11
C GLN A 65 -21.59 -19.93 -0.50
N SER A 66 -22.01 -18.94 -1.31
CA SER A 66 -21.14 -17.91 -1.87
C SER A 66 -20.42 -17.10 -0.77
N GLU A 67 -21.13 -16.70 0.28
CA GLU A 67 -20.57 -15.99 1.44
C GLU A 67 -19.54 -16.86 2.20
N LEU A 68 -19.88 -18.12 2.50
CA LEU A 68 -18.97 -19.06 3.16
C LEU A 68 -17.71 -19.36 2.34
N TYR A 69 -17.85 -19.55 1.02
CA TYR A 69 -16.71 -19.72 0.12
C TYR A 69 -15.86 -18.44 0.01
N GLY A 70 -16.50 -17.26 0.05
CA GLY A 70 -15.84 -15.97 0.09
C GLY A 70 -14.97 -15.79 1.33
N ASP A 71 -15.50 -16.12 2.50
CA ASP A 71 -14.78 -16.03 3.78
C ASP A 71 -13.59 -16.99 3.84
N LEU A 72 -13.79 -18.25 3.41
CA LEU A 72 -12.72 -19.24 3.36
C LEU A 72 -11.62 -18.82 2.37
N TYR A 73 -12.01 -18.28 1.22
CA TYR A 73 -11.08 -17.74 0.23
C TYR A 73 -10.30 -16.53 0.78
N GLU A 74 -10.95 -15.62 1.50
CA GLU A 74 -10.25 -14.49 2.12
C GLU A 74 -9.25 -14.95 3.17
N GLN A 75 -9.63 -15.90 4.04
CA GLN A 75 -8.74 -16.45 5.06
C GLN A 75 -7.50 -17.12 4.44
N THR A 76 -7.69 -17.92 3.39
CA THR A 76 -6.57 -18.57 2.68
C THR A 76 -5.66 -17.55 1.99
N LEU A 77 -6.21 -16.46 1.42
CA LEU A 77 -5.41 -15.37 0.88
C LEU A 77 -4.59 -14.65 1.96
N LYS A 78 -5.14 -14.48 3.16
CA LYS A 78 -4.43 -13.87 4.30
C LYS A 78 -3.27 -14.76 4.76
N GLU A 79 -3.48 -16.06 4.88
CA GLU A 79 -2.40 -17.02 5.19
C GLU A 79 -1.30 -16.99 4.14
N ALA A 80 -1.65 -17.03 2.85
CA ALA A 80 -0.67 -16.93 1.76
C ALA A 80 0.12 -15.60 1.77
N ARG A 81 -0.52 -14.49 2.17
CA ARG A 81 0.17 -13.20 2.37
C ARG A 81 1.10 -13.24 3.57
N PHE A 82 0.69 -13.89 4.65
CA PHE A 82 1.47 -14.05 5.86
C PHE A 82 2.73 -14.88 5.61
N GLU A 83 2.60 -16.05 4.97
CA GLU A 83 3.74 -16.88 4.58
C GLU A 83 4.73 -16.11 3.70
N ARG A 84 4.21 -15.36 2.71
CA ARG A 84 5.04 -14.50 1.87
C ARG A 84 5.74 -13.41 2.67
N ALA A 85 5.08 -12.81 3.65
CA ALA A 85 5.66 -11.80 4.53
C ALA A 85 6.83 -12.40 5.32
N VAL A 86 6.62 -13.55 5.96
CA VAL A 86 7.65 -14.26 6.73
C VAL A 86 8.85 -14.60 5.84
N SER A 87 8.62 -15.18 4.66
CA SER A 87 9.68 -15.51 3.71
C SER A 87 10.47 -14.28 3.25
N ARG A 88 9.81 -13.13 3.04
CA ARG A 88 10.49 -11.87 2.67
C ARG A 88 11.31 -11.29 3.82
N ILE A 89 10.83 -11.39 5.06
CA ILE A 89 11.59 -10.97 6.25
C ILE A 89 12.83 -11.83 6.38
N GLU A 90 12.68 -13.16 6.28
CA GLU A 90 13.78 -14.11 6.38
C GLU A 90 14.93 -13.78 5.41
N LYS A 91 14.61 -13.38 4.18
CA LYS A 91 15.60 -12.94 3.18
C LYS A 91 16.32 -11.63 3.53
N GLN A 92 15.72 -10.79 4.38
CA GLN A 92 16.28 -9.49 4.76
C GLN A 92 17.07 -9.53 6.08
N VAL A 93 17.02 -10.61 6.85
CA VAL A 93 17.55 -10.65 8.22
C VAL A 93 18.51 -11.81 8.42
N LYS A 94 19.52 -11.62 9.29
CA LYS A 94 20.51 -12.67 9.57
C LYS A 94 19.95 -13.86 10.37
N SER A 95 18.92 -13.64 11.18
CA SER A 95 18.33 -14.67 12.03
C SER A 95 16.85 -14.40 12.24
N ILE A 96 16.02 -15.24 11.62
CA ILE A 96 14.56 -15.18 11.71
C ILE A 96 14.07 -15.58 13.12
N ASP A 97 14.89 -16.30 13.90
CA ASP A 97 14.54 -16.71 15.27
C ASP A 97 14.19 -15.53 16.17
N LYS A 98 14.85 -14.38 15.97
CA LYS A 98 14.58 -13.14 16.70
C LYS A 98 13.17 -12.58 16.44
N TYR A 99 12.51 -13.03 15.38
CA TYR A 99 11.16 -12.64 14.99
C TYR A 99 10.08 -13.65 15.42
N LYS A 100 10.43 -14.83 15.95
CA LYS A 100 9.45 -15.89 16.32
C LYS A 100 8.29 -15.36 17.16
N LYS A 101 8.57 -14.54 18.17
CA LYS A 101 7.54 -13.95 19.04
C LYS A 101 6.59 -13.02 18.28
N SER A 102 7.12 -12.12 17.44
CA SER A 102 6.30 -11.17 16.69
C SER A 102 5.54 -11.85 15.55
N ILE A 103 6.17 -12.80 14.85
CA ILE A 103 5.52 -13.67 13.84
C ILE A 103 4.31 -14.37 14.45
N ASN A 104 4.48 -15.05 15.59
CA ASN A 104 3.38 -15.75 16.27
C ASN A 104 2.29 -14.79 16.75
N THR A 105 2.67 -13.59 17.19
CA THR A 105 1.70 -12.58 17.63
C THR A 105 0.87 -12.08 16.45
N VAL A 106 1.50 -11.78 15.33
CA VAL A 106 0.80 -11.32 14.11
C VAL A 106 -0.08 -12.41 13.53
N HIS A 107 0.37 -13.67 13.51
CA HIS A 107 -0.41 -14.80 13.04
C HIS A 107 -1.73 -14.95 13.82
N LYS A 108 -1.68 -14.86 15.15
CA LYS A 108 -2.89 -14.88 16.01
C LYS A 108 -3.88 -13.74 15.73
N LEU A 109 -3.43 -12.65 15.10
CA LEU A 109 -4.24 -11.47 14.79
C LEU A 109 -4.66 -11.43 13.31
N LEU A 110 -4.14 -12.33 12.48
CA LEU A 110 -4.26 -12.31 11.02
C LEU A 110 -5.71 -12.29 10.55
N HIS A 111 -6.57 -13.10 11.18
CA HIS A 111 -7.98 -13.26 10.79
C HIS A 111 -8.91 -12.24 11.43
N ARG A 112 -8.39 -11.21 12.12
CA ARG A 112 -9.24 -10.13 12.59
C ARG A 112 -9.86 -9.39 11.39
N PRO A 113 -11.16 -9.02 11.47
CA PRO A 113 -11.80 -8.26 10.40
C PRO A 113 -11.01 -6.99 10.08
N GLN A 114 -10.87 -6.69 8.79
CA GLN A 114 -10.14 -5.53 8.27
C GLN A 114 -8.62 -5.51 8.55
N TRP A 115 -8.09 -6.51 9.26
CA TRP A 115 -6.66 -6.60 9.52
C TRP A 115 -5.93 -7.35 8.43
N PHE A 116 -4.85 -6.68 8.08
CA PHE A 116 -3.90 -6.83 6.99
C PHE A 116 -4.51 -6.91 5.59
N SER A 117 -4.37 -5.79 4.88
CA SER A 117 -4.77 -5.64 3.48
C SER A 117 -3.67 -6.08 2.50
N SER A 118 -2.41 -6.12 2.95
CA SER A 118 -1.23 -6.42 2.12
C SER A 118 -0.17 -7.27 2.83
N THR A 119 0.75 -7.86 2.05
CA THR A 119 1.93 -8.58 2.58
C THR A 119 2.85 -7.59 3.32
N GLU A 120 2.99 -6.37 2.81
CA GLU A 120 3.86 -5.33 3.36
C GLU A 120 3.36 -4.80 4.71
N GLU A 121 2.05 -4.68 4.93
CA GLU A 121 1.48 -4.39 6.25
C GLU A 121 1.80 -5.49 7.27
N ILE A 122 1.71 -6.77 6.87
CA ILE A 122 2.10 -7.90 7.74
C ILE A 122 3.58 -7.80 8.10
N MET A 123 4.45 -7.52 7.11
CA MET A 123 5.88 -7.35 7.34
C MET A 123 6.17 -6.21 8.32
N MET A 124 5.50 -5.07 8.14
CA MET A 124 5.60 -3.92 9.03
C MET A 124 5.17 -4.27 10.45
N ALA A 125 4.01 -4.93 10.63
CA ALA A 125 3.51 -5.32 11.95
C ALA A 125 4.51 -6.25 12.68
N ILE A 126 5.05 -7.25 11.97
CA ILE A 126 6.05 -8.18 12.52
C ILE A 126 7.31 -7.42 12.95
N GLN A 127 7.79 -6.48 12.13
CA GLN A 127 8.97 -5.66 12.42
C GLN A 127 8.74 -4.77 13.65
N LEU A 128 7.63 -4.04 13.70
CA LEU A 128 7.32 -3.11 14.79
C LEU A 128 7.21 -3.83 16.14
N LEU A 129 6.52 -4.98 16.16
CA LEU A 129 6.41 -5.79 17.38
C LEU A 129 7.74 -6.40 17.78
N LYS A 130 8.58 -6.81 16.81
CA LYS A 130 9.94 -7.30 17.08
C LYS A 130 10.82 -6.21 17.69
N ASP A 131 10.62 -4.96 17.31
CA ASP A 131 11.36 -3.82 17.85
C ASP A 131 10.81 -3.33 19.21
N GLY A 132 9.71 -3.93 19.69
CA GLY A 132 9.14 -3.67 21.01
C GLY A 132 8.13 -2.52 21.05
N TYR A 133 7.68 -2.02 19.89
CA TYR A 133 6.68 -0.96 19.85
C TYR A 133 5.29 -1.48 20.25
N LYS A 134 4.56 -0.68 21.03
CA LYS A 134 3.12 -0.83 21.20
C LYS A 134 2.42 -0.20 20.01
N ILE A 135 1.69 -1.01 19.25
CA ILE A 135 1.03 -0.58 18.02
C ILE A 135 -0.49 -0.73 18.10
N ILE A 136 -1.20 0.21 17.51
CA ILE A 136 -2.65 0.12 17.25
C ILE A 136 -2.81 0.10 15.73
N HIS A 137 -3.37 -0.98 15.18
CA HIS A 137 -3.55 -1.13 13.74
C HIS A 137 -4.99 -0.79 13.32
N GLN A 138 -5.15 -0.20 12.13
CA GLN A 138 -6.44 0.23 11.56
C GLN A 138 -7.21 1.19 12.49
N GLN A 139 -6.51 2.08 13.21
CA GLN A 139 -7.13 3.04 14.12
C GLN A 139 -7.95 4.08 13.34
N LYS A 140 -9.22 4.27 13.74
CA LYS A 140 -10.08 5.29 13.16
C LYS A 140 -9.78 6.67 13.75
N ILE A 141 -9.49 7.65 12.91
CA ILE A 141 -9.24 9.05 13.26
C ILE A 141 -10.12 9.94 12.39
N GLY A 142 -11.23 10.40 12.96
CA GLY A 142 -12.30 11.04 12.20
C GLY A 142 -12.86 10.09 11.14
N THR A 143 -12.75 10.49 9.88
CA THR A 143 -13.23 9.70 8.72
C THR A 143 -12.18 8.74 8.17
N TYR A 144 -10.93 8.82 8.62
CA TYR A 144 -9.82 8.02 8.09
C TYR A 144 -9.51 6.82 8.98
N ARG A 145 -8.98 5.76 8.37
CA ARG A 145 -8.34 4.64 9.06
C ARG A 145 -6.86 4.69 8.77
N ILE A 146 -6.09 4.49 9.82
CA ILE A 146 -4.64 4.61 9.82
C ILE A 146 -4.05 3.23 9.97
N ASP A 147 -3.05 2.88 9.15
CA ASP A 147 -2.47 1.53 9.17
C ASP A 147 -1.85 1.22 10.53
N PHE A 148 -0.95 2.06 11.05
CA PHE A 148 -0.37 1.86 12.38
C PHE A 148 -0.24 3.17 13.15
N VAL A 149 -0.53 3.09 14.44
CA VAL A 149 -0.27 4.16 15.41
C VAL A 149 0.66 3.63 16.49
N ILE A 150 1.69 4.41 16.82
CA ILE A 150 2.66 4.15 17.89
C ILE A 150 2.50 5.26 18.94
N PRO A 151 1.60 5.10 19.93
CA PRO A 151 1.23 6.18 20.84
C PRO A 151 2.42 6.72 21.64
N ASP A 152 3.27 5.83 22.15
CA ASP A 152 4.43 6.17 22.97
C ASP A 152 5.47 7.04 22.22
N LYS A 153 5.44 7.02 20.87
CA LYS A 153 6.30 7.83 20.00
C LYS A 153 5.57 9.01 19.36
N LYS A 154 4.24 9.11 19.50
CA LYS A 154 3.38 10.04 18.75
C LYS A 154 3.61 9.94 17.22
N VAL A 155 3.80 8.72 16.74
CA VAL A 155 4.05 8.42 15.32
C VAL A 155 2.88 7.63 14.73
N ILE A 156 2.46 8.04 13.54
CA ILE A 156 1.60 7.29 12.63
C ILE A 156 2.47 6.75 11.50
N LEU A 157 2.24 5.50 11.09
CA LEU A 157 2.83 4.90 9.91
C LEU A 157 1.73 4.52 8.92
N GLU A 158 1.89 4.94 7.67
CA GLU A 158 1.04 4.58 6.53
C GLU A 158 1.88 3.75 5.54
N VAL A 159 1.35 2.59 5.14
CA VAL A 159 2.02 1.70 4.17
C VAL A 159 1.57 2.06 2.78
N ASP A 160 2.38 2.87 2.10
CA ASP A 160 2.06 3.37 0.78
C ASP A 160 2.46 2.38 -0.31
N GLY A 161 1.44 1.82 -0.96
CA GLY A 161 1.61 1.14 -2.24
C GLY A 161 2.08 2.11 -3.32
N SER A 162 3.04 1.70 -4.15
CA SER A 162 3.61 2.47 -5.28
C SER A 162 2.60 3.07 -6.27
N ILE A 163 1.33 2.65 -6.21
CA ILE A 163 0.23 3.05 -7.11
C ILE A 163 -0.58 4.26 -6.56
N TYR A 164 -0.41 4.67 -5.30
CA TYR A 164 -1.30 5.66 -4.66
C TYR A 164 -0.86 7.13 -4.73
N HIS A 165 0.35 7.44 -5.21
CA HIS A 165 0.87 8.81 -5.28
C HIS A 165 0.37 9.62 -6.50
N THR A 166 -0.94 9.65 -6.76
CA THR A 166 -1.49 10.48 -7.85
C THR A 166 -2.08 11.82 -7.41
N ASN A 167 -2.34 12.05 -6.11
CA ASN A 167 -2.87 13.34 -5.63
C ASN A 167 -2.24 13.77 -4.29
N LYS A 168 -1.11 14.48 -4.39
CA LYS A 168 -0.39 15.03 -3.23
C LYS A 168 -1.22 16.03 -2.42
N GLU A 169 -2.15 16.74 -3.05
CA GLU A 169 -3.00 17.71 -2.35
C GLU A 169 -4.02 17.01 -1.45
N ALA A 170 -4.63 15.92 -1.92
CA ALA A 170 -5.55 15.12 -1.11
C ALA A 170 -4.84 14.46 0.08
N GLU A 171 -3.62 13.96 -0.13
CA GLU A 171 -2.75 13.42 0.91
C GLU A 171 -2.39 14.49 1.96
N ALA A 172 -1.93 15.67 1.52
CA ALA A 172 -1.63 16.77 2.44
C ALA A 172 -2.86 17.24 3.25
N LYS A 173 -4.06 17.27 2.64
CA LYS A 173 -5.31 17.58 3.33
C LYS A 173 -5.67 16.52 4.36
N ARG A 174 -5.48 15.23 4.03
CA ARG A 174 -5.68 14.10 4.94
C ARG A 174 -4.74 14.20 6.14
N ASP A 175 -3.44 14.40 5.90
CA ASP A 175 -2.43 14.51 6.94
C ASP A 175 -2.67 15.70 7.86
N PHE A 176 -3.02 16.85 7.28
CA PHE A 176 -3.38 18.04 8.02
C PHE A 176 -4.59 17.78 8.93
N PHE A 177 -5.64 17.12 8.42
CA PHE A 177 -6.81 16.77 9.21
C PHE A 177 -6.48 15.85 10.37
N ILE A 178 -5.69 14.79 10.13
CA ILE A 178 -5.27 13.83 11.16
C ILE A 178 -4.45 14.54 12.25
N ARG A 179 -3.45 15.34 11.86
CA ARG A 179 -2.63 16.11 12.80
C ARG A 179 -3.44 17.15 13.57
N LYS A 180 -4.43 17.80 12.95
CA LYS A 180 -5.34 18.71 13.65
C LYS A 180 -6.17 17.98 14.72
N LYS A 181 -6.53 16.71 14.51
CA LYS A 181 -7.29 15.91 15.46
C LYS A 181 -6.45 15.36 16.62
N LEU A 182 -5.19 14.99 16.37
CA LEU A 182 -4.32 14.38 17.38
C LEU A 182 -3.40 15.37 18.10
N GLY A 183 -3.06 16.47 17.44
CA GLY A 183 -2.05 17.44 17.84
C GLY A 183 -0.89 17.51 16.84
N PHE A 184 -0.37 18.72 16.61
CA PHE A 184 0.70 18.94 15.63
C PHE A 184 2.06 18.35 16.01
N ASN A 185 2.22 17.91 17.26
CA ASN A 185 3.37 17.15 17.75
C ASN A 185 3.37 15.68 17.28
N TRP A 186 2.27 15.19 16.70
CA TRP A 186 2.25 13.89 16.03
C TRP A 186 2.92 13.96 14.66
N LYS A 187 3.68 12.91 14.33
CA LYS A 187 4.31 12.70 13.04
C LYS A 187 3.57 11.63 12.25
N ILE A 188 3.39 11.87 10.96
CA ILE A 188 2.88 10.89 10.00
C ILE A 188 4.05 10.53 9.09
N LEU A 189 4.39 9.24 9.03
CA LEU A 189 5.46 8.72 8.20
C LEU A 189 4.85 7.78 7.16
N HIS A 190 5.04 8.18 5.91
CA HIS A 190 4.66 7.40 4.75
C HIS A 190 5.82 6.45 4.40
N VAL A 191 5.58 5.15 4.52
CA VAL A 191 6.58 4.13 4.22
C VAL A 191 6.18 3.42 2.94
N SER A 192 7.02 3.53 1.90
CA SER A 192 6.73 2.89 0.64
C SER A 192 6.89 1.37 0.72
N THR A 193 6.15 0.64 -0.12
CA THR A 193 6.34 -0.81 -0.28
C THR A 193 7.78 -1.17 -0.65
N ASP A 194 8.49 -0.32 -1.37
CA ASP A 194 9.89 -0.54 -1.73
C ASP A 194 10.82 -0.46 -0.52
N GLN A 195 10.56 0.46 0.42
CA GLN A 195 11.30 0.52 1.68
C GLN A 195 11.07 -0.74 2.52
N ILE A 196 9.84 -1.25 2.58
CA ILE A 196 9.49 -2.47 3.33
C ILE A 196 10.13 -3.71 2.68
N ASN A 197 10.11 -3.80 1.35
CA ASN A 197 10.60 -4.97 0.64
C ASN A 197 12.13 -5.06 0.59
N ASN A 198 12.85 -3.94 0.71
CA ASN A 198 14.30 -3.91 0.55
C ASN A 198 15.08 -3.46 1.81
N LYS A 199 14.44 -2.73 2.74
CA LYS A 199 15.09 -2.05 3.86
C LYS A 199 14.26 -2.10 5.15
N LEU A 200 13.56 -3.21 5.42
CA LEU A 200 12.62 -3.33 6.54
C LEU A 200 13.24 -2.97 7.90
N THR A 201 14.49 -3.38 8.15
CA THR A 201 15.16 -3.16 9.43
C THR A 201 15.52 -1.70 9.70
N SER A 202 15.56 -0.86 8.66
CA SER A 202 15.83 0.58 8.78
C SER A 202 14.66 1.38 9.35
N ILE A 203 13.44 0.82 9.35
CA ILE A 203 12.23 1.50 9.82
C ILE A 203 12.35 1.92 11.29
N LYS A 204 13.03 1.13 12.12
CA LYS A 204 13.30 1.50 13.51
C LYS A 204 14.03 2.85 13.60
N GLN A 205 15.07 3.02 12.79
CA GLN A 205 15.86 4.25 12.78
C GLN A 205 15.01 5.45 12.33
N VAL A 206 14.19 5.26 11.29
CA VAL A 206 13.28 6.30 10.77
C VAL A 206 12.30 6.77 11.86
N ILE A 207 11.71 5.84 12.63
CA ILE A 207 10.80 6.16 13.74
C ILE A 207 11.54 6.94 14.83
N GLU A 208 12.72 6.47 15.25
CA GLU A 208 13.47 7.10 16.34
C GLU A 208 13.99 8.50 15.94
N GLU A 209 14.47 8.69 14.72
CA GLU A 209 14.90 10.00 14.20
C GLU A 209 13.73 10.99 14.12
N SER A 210 12.55 10.53 13.68
CA SER A 210 11.36 11.38 13.60
C SER A 210 10.87 11.85 14.98
N SER A 211 11.13 11.06 16.03
CA SER A 211 10.69 11.30 17.41
C SER A 211 11.61 12.27 18.17
N LYS A 212 12.89 12.37 17.78
CA LYS A 212 13.89 13.24 18.44
C LYS A 212 13.71 14.73 18.15
N LEU A 213 12.97 15.09 17.10
CA LEU A 213 12.78 16.49 16.68
C LEU A 213 11.97 17.36 17.66
N PHE A 214 11.42 16.79 18.73
CA PHE A 214 10.61 17.48 19.73
C PHE A 214 10.87 17.02 21.18
N ALA A 215 11.97 16.31 21.42
CA ALA A 215 12.47 15.97 22.75
C ALA A 215 13.54 16.98 23.15
#